data_AF-A0A929K0I4-F1
#
_entry.id   AF-A0A929K0I4-F1
#
_cell.length_a   1.000
_cell.length_b   1.000
_cell.length_c   1.000
_cell.angle_alpha   90.00
_cell.angle_beta   90.00
_cell.angle_gamma   90.00
#
_symmetry.space_group_name_H-M   'P 1'
#
loop_
_entity.id
_entity.type
_entity.pdbx_description
1 polymer ?
#
loop_
_entity_poly.entity_id
_entity_poly.type
_entity_poly.pdbx_seq_one_letter_code
_entity_poly.pdbx_strand_id
1 'polypeptide(L)'
;MRLSLIILILIAPLLVFAQSGTVTGKITHAETGVALPRASVFLTETSYGTSTNNDGVFTLKDVKPGKYQLIVTMVGFEEHSQDVTVGTNITSINISLKPRITNLKEVNISIPKDWARNYKLFVKRFIGTSSYGRKCRILNSEVLNLGYNKEDGAVIASSDDFILMENRALGYMVRILLTKSYLAETHGSWHGSFYFEELPGTPDEVKKWKANRARLLQNARTIKASEKLPSDFGQ
;
A
#
# COMPACT_ATOMS: atom_id res chain seq x y z
N MET A 1 41.70 32.89 12.99
CA MET A 1 40.85 32.18 13.98
C MET A 1 39.35 32.51 13.86
N ARG A 2 38.94 33.78 13.63
CA ARG A 2 37.50 34.13 13.48
C ARG A 2 36.82 33.58 12.21
N LEU A 3 37.53 33.50 11.08
CA LEU A 3 36.97 33.00 9.80
C LEU A 3 36.73 31.48 9.81
N SER A 4 37.61 30.72 10.47
CA SER A 4 37.49 29.25 10.59
C SER A 4 36.27 28.82 11.42
N LEU A 5 35.87 29.61 12.44
CA LEU A 5 34.66 29.33 13.23
C LEU A 5 33.37 29.52 12.41
N ILE A 6 33.34 30.51 11.50
CA ILE A 6 32.18 30.78 10.64
C ILE A 6 31.99 29.66 9.63
N ILE A 7 33.07 29.15 9.05
CA ILE A 7 33.04 28.01 8.11
C ILE A 7 32.55 26.73 8.83
N LEU A 8 32.94 26.51 10.08
CA LEU A 8 32.48 25.36 10.87
C LEU A 8 30.98 25.42 11.19
N ILE A 9 30.45 26.60 11.52
CA ILE A 9 29.02 26.82 11.78
C ILE A 9 28.18 26.68 10.50
N LEU A 10 28.72 27.08 9.34
CA LEU A 10 28.02 26.98 8.05
C LEU A 10 27.92 25.53 7.54
N ILE A 11 28.82 24.63 7.99
CA ILE A 11 28.84 23.21 7.60
C ILE A 11 28.01 22.33 8.55
N ALA A 12 27.75 22.77 9.79
CA ALA A 12 26.95 22.03 10.77
C ALA A 12 25.56 21.54 10.29
N PRO A 13 24.76 22.31 9.52
CA PRO A 13 23.46 21.82 9.02
C PRO A 13 23.58 20.74 7.92
N LEU A 14 24.76 20.50 7.34
CA LEU A 14 24.97 19.42 6.37
C LEU A 14 25.03 18.02 7.02
N LEU A 15 25.14 17.95 8.35
CA LEU A 15 25.18 16.69 9.11
C LEU A 15 23.81 16.20 9.58
N VAL A 16 22.72 16.91 9.25
CA VAL A 16 21.34 16.42 9.47
C VAL A 16 21.00 15.42 8.36
N PHE A 17 21.78 14.35 8.25
CA PHE A 17 21.40 13.20 7.44
C PHE A 17 20.21 12.51 8.12
N ALA A 18 19.25 12.11 7.29
CA ALA A 18 17.93 11.59 7.68
C ALA A 18 18.01 10.65 8.88
N GLN A 19 17.47 11.08 10.02
CA GLN A 19 17.26 10.19 11.15
C GLN A 19 16.22 9.16 10.71
N SER A 20 16.62 7.89 10.58
CA SER A 20 15.74 6.80 10.23
C SER A 20 15.66 5.82 11.40
N GLY A 21 14.46 5.29 11.63
CA GLY A 21 14.18 4.26 12.62
C GLY A 21 14.20 2.87 12.02
N THR A 22 14.17 1.87 12.89
CA THR A 22 14.02 0.47 12.52
C THR A 22 12.82 -0.12 13.25
N VAL A 23 11.93 -0.80 12.53
CA VAL A 23 10.84 -1.58 13.14
C VAL A 23 11.19 -3.06 13.00
N THR A 24 11.24 -3.77 14.10
CA THR A 24 11.58 -5.20 14.13
C THR A 24 10.57 -5.95 14.99
N GLY A 25 10.52 -7.26 14.86
CA GLY A 25 9.56 -8.05 15.61
C GLY A 25 9.47 -9.49 15.21
N LYS A 26 8.65 -10.25 15.93
CA LYS A 26 8.35 -11.64 15.66
C LYS A 26 6.86 -11.86 15.44
N ILE A 27 6.52 -12.59 14.39
CA ILE A 27 5.16 -13.01 14.05
C ILE A 27 4.99 -14.47 14.42
N THR A 28 3.92 -14.76 15.17
CA THR A 28 3.60 -16.11 15.67
C THR A 28 2.14 -16.46 15.42
N HIS A 29 1.83 -17.74 15.46
CA HIS A 29 0.46 -18.23 15.47
C HIS A 29 -0.17 -18.00 16.84
N ALA A 30 -1.37 -17.39 16.90
CA ALA A 30 -2.01 -17.01 18.16
C ALA A 30 -2.34 -18.21 19.07
N GLU A 31 -2.73 -19.35 18.49
CA GLU A 31 -3.10 -20.53 19.27
C GLU A 31 -1.91 -21.44 19.61
N THR A 32 -0.99 -21.69 18.67
CA THR A 32 0.12 -22.64 18.86
C THR A 32 1.43 -22.00 19.31
N GLY A 33 1.56 -20.67 19.19
CA GLY A 33 2.80 -19.92 19.47
C GLY A 33 3.93 -20.17 18.45
N VAL A 34 3.69 -20.99 17.43
CA VAL A 34 4.69 -21.35 16.40
C VAL A 34 5.03 -20.11 15.57
N ALA A 35 6.30 -19.96 15.22
CA ALA A 35 6.77 -18.88 14.35
C ALA A 35 6.12 -18.98 12.96
N LEU A 36 5.71 -17.84 12.42
CA LEU A 36 5.08 -17.77 11.10
C LEU A 36 6.05 -17.20 10.06
N PRO A 37 6.71 -18.05 9.25
CA PRO A 37 7.59 -17.59 8.20
C PRO A 37 6.80 -17.09 6.98
N ARG A 38 7.43 -16.20 6.20
CA ARG A 38 6.88 -15.63 4.96
C ARG A 38 5.58 -14.83 5.12
N ALA A 39 5.24 -14.41 6.34
CA ALA A 39 4.19 -13.43 6.56
C ALA A 39 4.63 -12.06 5.99
N SER A 40 3.76 -11.38 5.26
CA SER A 40 4.01 -10.05 4.72
C SER A 40 3.80 -9.01 5.81
N VAL A 41 4.77 -8.12 5.98
CA VAL A 41 4.76 -7.07 7.00
C VAL A 41 5.07 -5.72 6.34
N PHE A 42 4.18 -4.75 6.42
CA PHE A 42 4.36 -3.46 5.76
C PHE A 42 3.69 -2.30 6.50
N LEU A 43 4.19 -1.09 6.27
CA LEU A 43 3.55 0.15 6.73
C LEU A 43 2.64 0.66 5.62
N THR A 44 1.34 0.75 5.91
CA THR A 44 0.33 1.18 4.93
C THR A 44 0.64 2.57 4.38
N GLU A 45 0.25 2.83 3.13
CA GLU A 45 0.51 4.09 2.40
C GLU A 45 2.00 4.39 2.15
N THR A 46 2.89 3.43 2.39
CA THR A 46 4.33 3.59 2.17
C THR A 46 4.91 2.49 1.29
N SER A 47 6.21 2.62 0.99
CA SER A 47 7.02 1.58 0.36
C SER A 47 7.82 0.76 1.38
N TYR A 48 7.57 0.90 2.68
CA TYR A 48 8.26 0.12 3.71
C TYR A 48 7.53 -1.21 3.89
N GLY A 49 8.10 -2.28 3.33
CA GLY A 49 7.57 -3.63 3.43
C GLY A 49 8.68 -4.67 3.50
N THR A 50 8.39 -5.80 4.12
CA THR A 50 9.28 -6.95 4.24
C THR A 50 8.45 -8.23 4.43
N SER A 51 9.14 -9.36 4.55
CA SER A 51 8.52 -10.63 4.93
C SER A 51 9.27 -11.26 6.10
N THR A 52 8.58 -12.06 6.90
CA THR A 52 9.22 -12.78 8.01
C THR A 52 10.13 -13.89 7.50
N ASN A 53 11.25 -14.09 8.19
CA ASN A 53 12.18 -15.20 7.95
C ASN A 53 11.67 -16.54 8.54
N ASN A 54 12.48 -17.59 8.50
CA ASN A 54 12.14 -18.92 9.02
C ASN A 54 11.79 -18.93 10.52
N ASP A 55 12.36 -17.99 11.29
CA ASP A 55 12.09 -17.84 12.73
C ASP A 55 10.90 -16.92 13.01
N GLY A 56 10.16 -16.49 11.97
CA GLY A 56 9.04 -15.56 12.09
C GLY A 56 9.46 -14.12 12.36
N VAL A 57 10.74 -13.78 12.24
CA VAL A 57 11.29 -12.45 12.53
C VAL A 57 11.24 -11.57 11.29
N PHE A 58 10.84 -10.30 11.46
CA PHE A 58 10.87 -9.29 10.40
C PHE A 58 11.72 -8.08 10.79
N THR A 59 12.21 -7.34 9.81
CA THR A 59 12.89 -6.06 10.04
C THR A 59 12.62 -5.10 8.90
N LEU A 60 12.07 -3.93 9.22
CA LEU A 60 11.89 -2.77 8.36
C LEU A 60 12.96 -1.74 8.73
N LYS A 61 13.93 -1.52 7.84
CA LYS A 61 15.01 -0.53 8.03
C LYS A 61 14.68 0.78 7.34
N ASP A 62 15.41 1.82 7.73
CA ASP A 62 15.37 3.14 7.10
C ASP A 62 13.98 3.80 7.07
N VAL A 63 13.18 3.51 8.10
CA VAL A 63 11.82 4.06 8.21
C VAL A 63 11.89 5.48 8.75
N LYS A 64 11.36 6.45 8.00
CA LYS A 64 11.32 7.85 8.46
C LYS A 64 10.47 7.98 9.74
N PRO A 65 10.89 8.80 10.73
CA PRO A 65 10.11 9.05 11.92
C PRO A 65 8.69 9.56 11.58
N GLY A 66 7.69 9.02 12.28
CA GLY A 66 6.30 9.30 12.00
C GLY A 66 5.34 8.29 12.63
N LYS A 67 4.04 8.56 12.49
CA LYS A 67 2.97 7.62 12.84
C LYS A 67 2.56 6.85 11.59
N TYR A 68 2.49 5.54 11.71
CA TYR A 68 2.10 4.63 10.64
C TYR A 68 1.14 3.58 11.20
N GLN A 69 0.49 2.87 10.29
CA GLN A 69 -0.23 1.65 10.62
C GLN A 69 0.53 0.46 10.01
N LEU A 70 0.97 -0.44 10.88
CA LEU A 70 1.65 -1.68 10.53
C LEU A 70 0.60 -2.75 10.21
N ILE A 71 0.69 -3.31 9.01
CA ILE A 71 -0.16 -4.39 8.54
C ILE A 71 0.68 -5.67 8.47
N VAL A 72 0.13 -6.74 9.03
CA VAL A 72 0.68 -8.09 8.92
C VAL A 72 -0.38 -9.00 8.30
N THR A 73 -0.01 -9.70 7.24
CA THR A 73 -0.89 -10.64 6.56
C THR A 73 -0.17 -11.92 6.15
N MET A 74 -0.90 -13.01 6.16
CA MET A 74 -0.43 -14.34 5.76
C MET A 74 -1.63 -15.15 5.26
N VAL A 75 -1.41 -15.96 4.22
CA VAL A 75 -2.43 -16.87 3.69
C VAL A 75 -2.93 -17.80 4.82
N GLY A 76 -4.24 -17.88 4.97
CA GLY A 76 -4.89 -18.68 6.02
C GLY A 76 -5.02 -17.97 7.37
N PHE A 77 -4.63 -16.70 7.48
CA PHE A 77 -4.75 -15.90 8.71
C PHE A 77 -5.60 -14.64 8.51
N GLU A 78 -6.10 -14.11 9.62
CA GLU A 78 -6.73 -12.79 9.67
C GLU A 78 -5.66 -11.70 9.50
N GLU A 79 -5.99 -10.62 8.77
CA GLU A 79 -5.12 -9.46 8.70
C GLU A 79 -5.02 -8.83 10.10
N HIS A 80 -3.80 -8.53 10.53
CA HIS A 80 -3.56 -7.78 11.76
C HIS A 80 -3.09 -6.37 11.42
N SER A 81 -3.71 -5.37 12.06
CA SER A 81 -3.40 -3.96 11.89
C SER A 81 -3.14 -3.31 13.24
N GLN A 82 -2.02 -2.59 13.36
CA GLN A 82 -1.62 -1.92 14.60
C GLN A 82 -0.96 -0.57 14.30
N ASP A 83 -1.37 0.47 15.03
CA ASP A 83 -0.71 1.77 14.98
C ASP A 83 0.69 1.71 15.60
N VAL A 84 1.69 2.22 14.88
CA VAL A 84 3.08 2.29 15.31
C VAL A 84 3.62 3.71 15.18
N THR A 85 4.28 4.18 16.23
CA THR A 85 5.07 5.41 16.17
C THR A 85 6.53 5.04 16.00
N VAL A 86 7.11 5.44 14.87
CA VAL A 86 8.52 5.21 14.56
C VAL A 86 9.31 6.46 14.92
N GLY A 87 10.32 6.30 15.77
CA GLY A 87 11.29 7.34 16.11
C GLY A 87 12.62 7.10 15.40
N THR A 88 13.71 7.52 16.04
CA THR A 88 15.09 7.27 15.56
C THR A 88 15.69 5.97 16.10
N ASN A 89 15.00 5.34 17.06
CA ASN A 89 15.45 4.12 17.73
C ASN A 89 14.77 2.88 17.12
N ILE A 90 15.17 1.71 17.60
CA ILE A 90 14.54 0.44 17.25
C ILE A 90 13.19 0.35 17.97
N THR A 91 12.11 0.17 17.21
CA THR A 91 10.78 -0.18 17.70
C THR A 91 10.59 -1.68 17.54
N SER A 92 10.41 -2.41 18.66
CA SER A 92 10.20 -3.86 18.66
C SER A 92 8.72 -4.20 18.90
N ILE A 93 8.12 -5.02 18.04
CA ILE A 93 6.69 -5.37 18.08
C ILE A 93 6.50 -6.86 17.81
N ASN A 94 5.97 -7.60 18.80
CA ASN A 94 5.60 -8.99 18.60
C ASN A 94 4.09 -9.08 18.31
N ILE A 95 3.75 -9.86 17.29
CA ILE A 95 2.37 -9.98 16.81
C ILE A 95 2.02 -11.47 16.72
N SER A 96 0.80 -11.78 17.13
CA SER A 96 0.23 -13.12 17.03
C SER A 96 -0.96 -13.10 16.08
N LEU A 97 -0.85 -13.81 14.96
CA LEU A 97 -1.92 -13.88 13.95
C LEU A 97 -2.92 -14.96 14.31
N LYS A 98 -4.20 -14.64 14.14
CA LYS A 98 -5.30 -15.60 14.31
C LYS A 98 -5.57 -16.32 12.98
N PRO A 99 -5.76 -17.65 12.99
CA PRO A 99 -6.22 -18.36 11.81
C PRO A 99 -7.53 -17.79 11.29
N ARG A 100 -7.64 -17.65 9.97
CA ARG A 100 -8.89 -17.25 9.33
C ARG A 100 -9.79 -18.48 9.24
N ILE A 101 -10.87 -18.51 10.00
CA ILE A 101 -11.90 -19.55 9.87
C ILE A 101 -12.79 -19.16 8.70
N THR A 102 -12.44 -19.59 7.49
CA THR A 102 -13.28 -19.42 6.31
C THR A 102 -14.30 -20.55 6.24
N ASN A 103 -15.59 -20.24 6.40
CA ASN A 103 -16.63 -21.13 5.91
C ASN A 103 -16.50 -21.18 4.39
N LEU A 104 -16.00 -22.29 3.86
CA LEU A 104 -15.92 -22.56 2.43
C LEU A 104 -17.33 -22.43 1.84
N LYS A 105 -17.65 -21.26 1.26
CA LYS A 105 -18.74 -21.19 0.28
C LYS A 105 -18.22 -21.91 -0.94
N GLU A 106 -18.88 -23.00 -1.29
CA GLU A 106 -18.66 -23.72 -2.53
C GLU A 106 -18.55 -22.72 -3.68
N VAL A 107 -17.33 -22.57 -4.22
CA VAL A 107 -17.07 -21.68 -5.35
C VAL A 107 -17.65 -22.40 -6.56
N ASN A 108 -18.89 -22.06 -6.91
CA ASN A 108 -19.41 -22.41 -8.22
C ASN A 108 -18.57 -21.62 -9.23
N ILE A 109 -17.65 -22.30 -9.91
CA ILE A 109 -16.75 -21.73 -10.93
C ILE A 109 -17.60 -21.42 -12.18
N SER A 110 -18.55 -20.52 -12.04
CA SER A 110 -19.25 -19.88 -13.14
C SER A 110 -19.00 -18.40 -12.95
N ILE A 111 -18.09 -17.86 -13.78
CA ILE A 111 -17.89 -16.42 -13.88
C ILE A 111 -19.27 -15.81 -14.14
N PRO A 112 -19.79 -14.92 -13.26
CA PRO A 112 -21.10 -14.34 -13.48
C PRO A 112 -21.15 -13.68 -14.85
N LYS A 113 -22.25 -13.84 -15.59
CA LYS A 113 -22.43 -13.26 -16.94
C LYS A 113 -22.05 -11.77 -17.02
N ASP A 114 -22.26 -11.05 -15.93
CA ASP A 114 -22.01 -9.62 -15.80
C ASP A 114 -20.59 -9.25 -15.33
N TRP A 115 -19.73 -10.23 -15.02
CA TRP A 115 -18.42 -9.99 -14.42
C TRP A 115 -17.55 -9.08 -15.29
N ALA A 116 -17.49 -9.32 -16.61
CA ALA A 116 -16.69 -8.50 -17.52
C ALA A 116 -17.16 -7.03 -17.58
N ARG A 117 -18.48 -6.78 -17.45
CA ARG A 117 -19.04 -5.43 -17.36
C ARG A 117 -18.64 -4.78 -16.04
N ASN A 118 -18.83 -5.50 -14.93
CA ASN A 118 -18.53 -5.00 -13.60
C ASN A 118 -17.02 -4.73 -13.43
N TYR A 119 -16.17 -5.56 -14.04
CA TYR A 119 -14.72 -5.36 -14.05
C TYR A 119 -14.32 -4.07 -14.77
N LYS A 120 -14.91 -3.79 -15.94
CA LYS A 120 -14.66 -2.52 -16.65
C LYS A 120 -15.08 -1.31 -15.81
N LEU A 121 -16.23 -1.38 -15.15
CA LEU A 121 -16.72 -0.33 -14.25
C LEU A 121 -15.81 -0.19 -13.02
N PHE A 122 -15.38 -1.30 -12.41
CA PHE A 122 -14.43 -1.32 -11.30
C PHE A 122 -13.13 -0.62 -11.70
N VAL A 123 -12.49 -1.04 -12.80
CA VAL A 123 -11.25 -0.42 -13.29
C VAL A 123 -11.44 1.07 -13.53
N LYS A 124 -12.54 1.47 -14.21
CA LYS A 124 -12.83 2.88 -14.48
C LYS A 124 -12.96 3.69 -13.19
N ARG A 125 -13.67 3.19 -12.19
CA ARG A 125 -14.01 3.95 -10.96
C ARG A 125 -12.94 3.85 -9.87
N PHE A 126 -12.22 2.74 -9.78
CA PHE A 126 -11.19 2.50 -8.78
C PHE A 126 -9.83 3.06 -9.19
N ILE A 127 -9.42 2.85 -10.45
CA ILE A 127 -8.12 3.31 -10.97
C ILE A 127 -8.23 4.70 -11.61
N GLY A 128 -9.39 5.02 -12.19
CA GLY A 128 -9.63 6.28 -12.89
C GLY A 128 -9.16 6.27 -14.35
N THR A 129 -9.54 7.30 -15.10
CA THR A 129 -9.28 7.46 -16.55
C THR A 129 -8.18 8.46 -16.87
N SER A 130 -7.48 8.96 -15.85
CA SER A 130 -6.40 9.95 -16.00
C SER A 130 -5.22 9.42 -16.84
N SER A 131 -4.31 10.31 -17.24
CA SER A 131 -3.09 9.90 -17.95
C SER A 131 -2.19 8.96 -17.14
N TYR A 132 -2.25 9.04 -15.80
CA TYR A 132 -1.59 8.11 -14.88
C TYR A 132 -2.39 6.82 -14.71
N GLY A 133 -3.71 6.91 -14.50
CA GLY A 133 -4.60 5.75 -14.33
C GLY A 133 -4.58 4.82 -15.54
N ARG A 134 -4.55 5.37 -16.77
CA ARG A 134 -4.43 4.59 -18.02
C ARG A 134 -3.12 3.79 -18.15
N LYS A 135 -2.11 4.05 -17.30
CA LYS A 135 -0.85 3.31 -17.26
C LYS A 135 -0.80 2.31 -16.09
N CYS A 136 -1.91 2.14 -15.39
CA CYS A 136 -2.10 1.09 -14.40
C CYS A 136 -2.74 -0.14 -15.04
N ARG A 137 -2.32 -1.33 -14.64
CA ARG A 137 -2.86 -2.62 -15.11
C ARG A 137 -2.97 -3.59 -13.95
N ILE A 138 -4.15 -4.16 -13.74
CA ILE A 138 -4.34 -5.30 -12.83
C ILE A 138 -3.84 -6.55 -13.57
N LEU A 139 -2.98 -7.32 -12.92
CA LEU A 139 -2.32 -8.49 -13.50
C LEU A 139 -3.01 -9.81 -13.15
N ASN A 140 -3.76 -9.84 -12.05
CA ASN A 140 -4.43 -11.03 -11.51
C ASN A 140 -5.90 -10.72 -11.19
N SER A 141 -6.70 -10.39 -12.21
CA SER A 141 -8.09 -9.98 -11.98
C SER A 141 -9.00 -11.08 -11.43
N GLU A 142 -8.57 -12.34 -11.50
CA GLU A 142 -9.25 -13.51 -10.94
C GLU A 142 -9.39 -13.50 -9.42
N VAL A 143 -8.58 -12.71 -8.70
CA VAL A 143 -8.70 -12.58 -7.23
C VAL A 143 -9.83 -11.63 -6.81
N LEU A 144 -10.48 -10.95 -7.77
CA LEU A 144 -11.55 -9.99 -7.53
C LEU A 144 -12.92 -10.65 -7.44
N ASN A 145 -13.58 -10.39 -6.32
CA ASN A 145 -15.00 -10.66 -6.11
C ASN A 145 -15.80 -9.42 -6.46
N LEU A 146 -16.59 -9.47 -7.54
CA LEU A 146 -17.32 -8.32 -8.07
C LEU A 146 -18.84 -8.50 -7.97
N GLY A 147 -19.49 -7.50 -7.38
CA GLY A 147 -20.94 -7.34 -7.32
C GLY A 147 -21.39 -6.03 -7.99
N TYR A 148 -22.70 -5.93 -8.23
CA TYR A 148 -23.31 -4.73 -8.78
C TYR A 148 -24.62 -4.42 -8.05
N ASN A 149 -24.72 -3.23 -7.48
CA ASN A 149 -25.97 -2.70 -6.95
C ASN A 149 -26.76 -2.07 -8.10
N LYS A 150 -27.98 -2.56 -8.35
CA LYS A 150 -28.84 -2.05 -9.42
C LYS A 150 -29.54 -0.73 -9.06
N GLU A 151 -29.69 -0.43 -7.78
CA GLU A 151 -30.45 0.74 -7.31
C GLU A 151 -29.73 2.05 -7.67
N ASP A 152 -28.41 2.09 -7.51
CA ASP A 152 -27.58 3.27 -7.74
C ASP A 152 -26.42 3.02 -8.72
N GLY A 153 -26.39 1.82 -9.30
CA GLY A 153 -25.38 1.41 -10.26
C GLY A 153 -23.99 1.23 -9.67
N ALA A 154 -23.85 1.07 -8.34
CA ALA A 154 -22.55 0.89 -7.70
C ALA A 154 -21.91 -0.47 -8.02
N VAL A 155 -20.60 -0.47 -8.25
CA VAL A 155 -19.81 -1.70 -8.28
C VAL A 155 -19.26 -1.94 -6.89
N ILE A 156 -19.52 -3.13 -6.36
CA ILE A 156 -19.01 -3.60 -5.09
C ILE A 156 -17.86 -4.54 -5.40
N ALA A 157 -16.71 -4.37 -4.77
CA ALA A 157 -15.58 -5.25 -4.96
C ALA A 157 -14.93 -5.65 -3.64
N SER A 158 -14.38 -6.85 -3.59
CA SER A 158 -13.44 -7.30 -2.57
C SER A 158 -12.42 -8.23 -3.22
N SER A 159 -11.37 -8.60 -2.50
CA SER A 159 -10.40 -9.59 -2.96
C SER A 159 -10.10 -10.64 -1.90
N ASP A 160 -9.86 -11.88 -2.35
CA ASP A 160 -9.46 -12.98 -1.47
C ASP A 160 -7.93 -13.02 -1.26
N ASP A 161 -7.18 -12.38 -2.16
CA ASP A 161 -5.73 -12.20 -2.12
C ASP A 161 -5.35 -10.79 -2.58
N PHE A 162 -4.06 -10.46 -2.60
CA PHE A 162 -3.54 -9.21 -3.13
C PHE A 162 -3.86 -9.04 -4.60
N ILE A 163 -4.53 -7.94 -4.94
CA ILE A 163 -4.60 -7.42 -6.29
C ILE A 163 -3.21 -6.86 -6.63
N LEU A 164 -2.60 -7.41 -7.67
CA LEU A 164 -1.33 -6.98 -8.23
C LEU A 164 -1.60 -5.96 -9.33
N MET A 165 -1.34 -4.69 -9.05
CA MET A 165 -1.52 -3.60 -10.01
C MET A 165 -0.18 -3.00 -10.41
N GLU A 166 0.23 -3.25 -11.64
CA GLU A 166 1.39 -2.62 -12.26
C GLU A 166 1.06 -1.15 -12.59
N ASN A 167 1.81 -0.19 -12.05
CA ASN A 167 1.71 1.23 -12.37
C ASN A 167 2.99 1.69 -13.10
N ARG A 168 2.97 1.66 -14.44
CA ARG A 168 4.11 2.07 -15.27
C ARG A 168 4.33 3.58 -15.32
N ALA A 169 3.36 4.38 -14.89
CA ALA A 169 3.56 5.82 -14.79
C ALA A 169 4.49 6.17 -13.62
N LEU A 170 4.37 5.43 -12.51
CA LEU A 170 5.12 5.66 -11.29
C LEU A 170 6.18 4.60 -11.02
N GLY A 171 6.28 3.54 -11.81
CA GLY A 171 7.29 2.49 -11.60
C GLY A 171 7.04 1.69 -10.33
N TYR A 172 5.77 1.40 -10.01
CA TYR A 172 5.40 0.62 -8.83
C TYR A 172 4.60 -0.61 -9.21
N MET A 173 4.86 -1.72 -8.55
CA MET A 173 3.88 -2.77 -8.31
C MET A 173 3.10 -2.38 -7.06
N VAL A 174 1.82 -2.08 -7.22
CA VAL A 174 0.93 -1.80 -6.09
C VAL A 174 0.26 -3.10 -5.72
N ARG A 175 0.42 -3.53 -4.47
CA ARG A 175 -0.25 -4.70 -3.91
C ARG A 175 -1.38 -4.21 -3.02
N ILE A 176 -2.60 -4.58 -3.35
CA ILE A 176 -3.81 -4.09 -2.68
C ILE A 176 -4.58 -5.28 -2.13
N LEU A 177 -4.78 -5.30 -0.82
CA LEU A 177 -5.74 -6.20 -0.18
C LEU A 177 -7.05 -5.45 0.01
N LEU A 178 -8.03 -5.72 -0.85
CA LEU A 178 -9.28 -4.98 -0.87
C LEU A 178 -10.34 -5.68 -0.03
N THR A 179 -10.57 -5.19 1.19
CA THR A 179 -11.59 -5.74 2.08
C THR A 179 -13.00 -5.51 1.53
N LYS A 180 -13.29 -4.27 1.11
CA LYS A 180 -14.56 -3.92 0.48
C LYS A 180 -14.45 -2.58 -0.26
N SER A 181 -15.11 -2.45 -1.40
CA SER A 181 -15.39 -1.17 -2.04
C SER A 181 -16.87 -1.01 -2.36
N TYR A 182 -17.29 0.24 -2.45
CA TYR A 182 -18.58 0.66 -2.96
C TYR A 182 -18.33 1.83 -3.92
N LEU A 183 -18.45 1.59 -5.22
CA LEU A 183 -18.04 2.54 -6.26
C LEU A 183 -19.24 2.88 -7.14
N ALA A 184 -19.99 3.93 -6.77
CA ALA A 184 -21.04 4.51 -7.60
C ALA A 184 -20.44 5.50 -8.63
N GLU A 185 -21.30 6.14 -9.42
CA GLU A 185 -20.85 7.10 -10.43
C GLU A 185 -20.36 8.42 -9.84
N THR A 186 -21.04 8.91 -8.80
CA THR A 186 -20.79 10.23 -8.20
C THR A 186 -20.06 10.18 -6.86
N HIS A 187 -20.00 9.00 -6.24
CA HIS A 187 -19.42 8.81 -4.92
C HIS A 187 -18.86 7.40 -4.81
N GLY A 188 -17.95 7.22 -3.87
CA GLY A 188 -17.46 5.90 -3.58
C GLY A 188 -16.64 5.87 -2.30
N SER A 189 -16.52 4.68 -1.75
CA SER A 189 -15.68 4.38 -0.61
C SER A 189 -15.00 3.04 -0.83
N TRP A 190 -13.85 2.87 -0.22
CA TRP A 190 -13.17 1.59 -0.19
C TRP A 190 -12.40 1.46 1.10
N HIS A 191 -12.23 0.22 1.52
CA HIS A 191 -11.47 -0.15 2.70
C HIS A 191 -10.56 -1.31 2.33
N GLY A 192 -9.30 -1.18 2.72
CA GLY A 192 -8.26 -2.14 2.41
C GLY A 192 -6.89 -1.57 2.72
N SER A 193 -5.90 -2.43 2.57
CA SER A 193 -4.50 -2.14 2.84
C SER A 193 -3.73 -2.17 1.52
N PHE A 194 -2.75 -1.29 1.36
CA PHE A 194 -1.91 -1.29 0.18
C PHE A 194 -0.47 -0.93 0.50
N TYR A 195 0.44 -1.44 -0.32
CA TYR A 195 1.84 -1.05 -0.30
C TYR A 195 2.45 -1.07 -1.71
N PHE A 196 3.58 -0.40 -1.83
CA PHE A 196 4.27 -0.21 -3.10
C PHE A 196 5.61 -0.96 -3.12
N GLU A 197 5.82 -1.75 -4.16
CA GLU A 197 7.13 -2.33 -4.51
C GLU A 197 7.66 -1.61 -5.76
N GLU A 198 8.95 -1.25 -5.81
CA GLU A 198 9.51 -0.64 -7.02
C GLU A 198 9.61 -1.66 -8.16
N LEU A 199 9.22 -1.25 -9.37
CA LEU A 199 9.42 -2.06 -10.56
C LEU A 199 10.89 -2.02 -10.99
N PRO A 200 11.44 -3.13 -11.52
CA PRO A 200 12.70 -3.08 -12.23
C PRO A 200 12.51 -2.25 -13.51
N GLY A 201 13.50 -1.40 -13.83
CA GLY A 201 13.46 -0.54 -15.00
C GLY A 201 14.85 -0.10 -15.42
N THR A 202 14.96 0.36 -16.66
CA THR A 202 16.17 1.00 -17.16
C THR A 202 16.47 2.30 -16.39
N PRO A 203 17.73 2.79 -16.37
CA PRO A 203 18.06 4.05 -15.69
C PRO A 203 17.18 5.24 -16.11
N ASP A 204 16.81 5.31 -17.39
CA ASP A 204 15.95 6.36 -17.93
C ASP A 204 14.49 6.25 -17.44
N GLU A 205 13.96 5.03 -17.37
CA GLU A 205 12.65 4.76 -16.80
C GLU A 205 12.61 5.13 -15.32
N VAL A 206 13.60 4.69 -14.54
CA VAL A 206 13.71 5.01 -13.11
C VAL A 206 13.79 6.51 -12.88
N LYS A 207 14.59 7.23 -13.69
CA LYS A 207 14.68 8.70 -13.64
C LYS A 207 13.32 9.34 -13.92
N LYS A 208 12.60 8.88 -14.94
CA LYS A 208 11.25 9.36 -15.29
C LYS A 208 10.23 9.08 -14.20
N TRP A 209 10.26 7.89 -13.59
CA TRP A 209 9.38 7.54 -12.47
C TRP A 209 9.63 8.42 -11.26
N LYS A 210 10.88 8.66 -10.89
CA LYS A 210 11.26 9.58 -9.80
C LYS A 210 10.72 10.99 -10.05
N ALA A 211 10.86 11.52 -11.27
CA ALA A 211 10.31 12.83 -11.63
C ALA A 211 8.77 12.86 -11.54
N ASN A 212 8.09 11.81 -12.03
CA ASN A 212 6.64 11.70 -11.95
C ASN A 212 6.13 11.65 -10.50
N ARG A 213 6.81 10.90 -9.62
CA ARG A 213 6.49 10.80 -8.19
C ARG A 213 6.67 12.16 -7.50
N ALA A 214 7.77 12.87 -7.78
CA ALA A 214 8.02 14.20 -7.23
C ALA A 214 6.94 15.21 -7.64
N ARG A 215 6.51 15.19 -8.91
CA ARG A 215 5.43 16.04 -9.41
C ARG A 215 4.10 15.79 -8.69
N LEU A 216 3.73 14.52 -8.48
CA LEU A 216 2.50 14.20 -7.76
C LEU A 216 2.55 14.64 -6.29
N LEU A 217 3.68 14.46 -5.61
CA LEU A 217 3.85 14.90 -4.23
C LEU A 217 3.75 16.42 -4.09
N GLN A 218 4.32 17.17 -5.04
CA GLN A 218 4.20 18.63 -5.07
C GLN A 218 2.74 19.05 -5.23
N ASN A 219 2.03 18.48 -6.21
CA ASN A 219 0.61 18.75 -6.43
C ASN A 219 -0.20 18.43 -5.17
N ALA A 220 -0.02 17.25 -4.56
CA ALA A 220 -0.72 16.87 -3.34
C ALA A 220 -0.50 17.84 -2.17
N ARG A 221 0.70 18.40 -2.03
CA ARG A 221 1.01 19.42 -1.02
C ARG A 221 0.33 20.75 -1.31
N THR A 222 0.32 21.19 -2.58
CA THR A 222 -0.39 22.40 -3.00
C THR A 222 -1.88 22.28 -2.73
N ILE A 223 -2.47 21.09 -2.94
CA ILE A 223 -3.88 20.79 -2.69
C ILE A 223 -4.23 20.83 -1.21
N LYS A 224 -3.42 20.18 -0.37
CA LYS A 224 -3.61 20.21 1.08
C LYS A 224 -3.42 21.62 1.66
N ALA A 225 -2.65 22.49 1.00
CA ALA A 225 -2.42 23.87 1.42
C ALA A 225 -3.47 24.87 0.88
N SER A 226 -4.28 24.51 -0.12
CA SER A 226 -5.17 25.46 -0.80
C SER A 226 -6.64 25.47 -0.32
N GLU A 227 -7.06 24.61 0.62
CA GLU A 227 -8.48 24.42 1.04
C GLU A 227 -9.49 24.38 -0.13
N LYS A 228 -9.00 24.07 -1.33
CA LYS A 228 -9.74 23.92 -2.57
C LYS A 228 -9.18 22.69 -3.26
N LEU A 229 -10.00 21.65 -3.29
CA LEU A 229 -9.79 20.46 -4.11
C LEU A 229 -9.63 20.88 -5.57
N PRO A 230 -8.54 20.55 -6.28
CA PRO A 230 -8.55 20.54 -7.72
C PRO A 230 -9.21 19.27 -8.23
N SER A 231 -9.86 19.44 -9.37
CA SER A 231 -10.62 18.48 -10.17
C SER A 231 -9.87 17.23 -10.66
N ASP A 232 -8.59 17.04 -10.36
CA ASP A 232 -7.73 16.12 -11.12
C ASP A 232 -7.40 14.78 -10.44
N PHE A 233 -8.18 14.39 -9.42
CA PHE A 233 -8.13 13.03 -8.86
C PHE A 233 -9.40 12.21 -9.05
N GLY A 234 -10.38 12.73 -9.79
CA GLY A 234 -11.65 12.03 -9.98
C GLY A 234 -12.79 12.92 -10.47
N GLN A 235 -12.51 13.79 -11.43
CA GLN A 235 -13.48 14.17 -12.47
C GLN A 235 -12.83 13.94 -13.84
#